data_AF-A0A074W4Y6-F1
#
_entry.id   AF-A0A074W4Y6-F1
#
_cell.length_a   1.000
_cell.length_b   1.000
_cell.length_c   1.000
_cell.angle_alpha   90.00
_cell.angle_beta   90.00
_cell.angle_gamma   90.00
#
_symmetry.space_group_name_H-M   'P 1'
#
loop_
_entity.id
_entity.type
_entity.pdbx_description
1 polymer ?
#
loop_
_entity_poly.entity_id
_entity_poly.type
_entity_poly.pdbx_seq_one_letter_code
_entity_poly.pdbx_strand_id
1 'polypeptide(L)'
;INLLLARLRVAEDAKCQCGMEDETVAHVLLRCPRWAEIRPAMKEAAGRRWGDLSYLLGGYSKKRELRTGKLADGPMEKWAPNLEMVKITIQFL
;
A
#
# COMPACT_ATOMS: atom_id res chain seq x y z
N ILE A 1 -22.67 2.34 -0.17
CA ILE A 1 -22.28 3.75 -0.39
C ILE A 1 -21.44 4.18 0.80
N ASN A 2 -20.13 4.36 0.60
CA ASN A 2 -19.18 4.71 1.67
C ASN A 2 -19.21 6.22 1.92
N LEU A 3 -19.81 6.62 3.04
CA LEU A 3 -20.07 8.01 3.45
C LEU A 3 -18.80 8.85 3.72
N LEU A 4 -17.61 8.24 3.72
CA LEU A 4 -16.34 8.95 3.97
C LEU A 4 -15.84 9.77 2.77
N LEU A 5 -16.26 9.42 1.54
CA LEU A 5 -15.77 10.07 0.31
C LEU A 5 -16.48 11.41 -0.01
N ALA A 6 -17.68 11.65 0.53
CA ALA A 6 -18.47 12.84 0.21
C ALA A 6 -17.96 14.15 0.87
N ARG A 7 -17.07 14.05 1.87
CA ARG A 7 -16.63 15.21 2.67
C ARG A 7 -15.36 15.90 2.15
N LEU A 8 -14.62 15.25 1.26
CA LEU A 8 -13.41 15.78 0.67
C LEU A 8 -13.74 16.13 -0.78
N ARG A 9 -13.85 17.41 -1.10
CA ARG A 9 -13.93 17.92 -2.48
C ARG A 9 -12.64 17.61 -3.25
N VAL A 10 -12.34 16.33 -3.45
CA VAL A 10 -11.27 15.85 -4.32
C VAL A 10 -11.91 15.66 -5.69
N ALA A 11 -11.31 16.30 -6.68
CA ALA A 11 -11.79 16.53 -8.03
C ALA A 11 -12.52 15.33 -8.66
N GLU A 12 -13.49 15.65 -9.52
CA GLU A 12 -14.28 14.71 -10.32
C GLU A 12 -13.44 13.84 -11.27
N ASP A 13 -12.14 14.08 -11.38
CA ASP A 13 -11.18 13.20 -12.04
C ASP A 13 -10.39 12.38 -11.01
N ALA A 14 -11.08 11.45 -10.35
CA ALA A 14 -10.44 10.38 -9.61
C ALA A 14 -9.67 9.41 -10.53
N LYS A 15 -9.44 9.72 -11.82
CA LYS A 15 -8.74 8.88 -12.79
C LYS A 15 -7.23 9.06 -12.65
N CYS A 16 -6.51 7.95 -12.58
CA CYS A 16 -5.06 8.00 -12.66
C CYS A 16 -4.63 8.52 -14.04
N GLN A 17 -3.56 9.31 -14.09
CA GLN A 17 -3.00 9.82 -15.35
C GLN A 17 -2.54 8.70 -16.31
N CYS A 18 -2.43 7.45 -15.83
CA CYS A 18 -2.18 6.30 -16.70
C CYS A 18 -3.40 5.91 -17.57
N GLY A 19 -4.59 6.44 -17.26
CA GLY A 19 -5.82 6.21 -18.00
C GLY A 19 -6.55 4.89 -17.74
N MET A 20 -5.99 3.97 -16.94
CA MET A 20 -6.56 2.61 -16.79
C MET A 20 -7.59 2.47 -15.66
N GLU A 21 -7.36 3.08 -14.51
CA GLU A 21 -8.21 2.95 -13.31
C GLU A 21 -8.30 4.29 -12.59
N ASP A 22 -9.18 4.34 -11.58
CA ASP A 22 -9.17 5.43 -10.62
C ASP A 22 -7.85 5.44 -9.83
N GLU A 23 -7.32 6.63 -9.56
CA GLU A 23 -6.12 6.85 -8.77
C GLU A 23 -6.38 6.46 -7.31
N THR A 24 -6.12 5.19 -7.03
CA THR A 24 -6.14 4.63 -5.68
C THR A 24 -4.73 4.23 -5.29
N VAL A 25 -4.43 4.24 -3.99
CA VAL A 25 -3.14 3.76 -3.47
C VAL A 25 -2.85 2.33 -3.94
N ALA A 26 -3.87 1.47 -3.97
CA ALA A 26 -3.74 0.12 -4.47
C ALA A 26 -3.35 0.07 -5.97
N HIS A 27 -3.91 0.98 -6.78
CA HIS A 27 -3.53 1.10 -8.18
C HIS A 27 -2.08 1.57 -8.31
N VAL A 28 -1.71 2.69 -7.69
CA VAL A 28 -0.37 3.30 -7.76
C VAL A 28 0.72 2.30 -7.41
N LEU A 29 0.59 1.61 -6.27
CA LEU A 29 1.64 0.72 -5.77
C LEU A 29 1.71 -0.63 -6.51
N LEU A 30 0.56 -1.21 -6.88
CA LEU A 30 0.51 -2.61 -7.33
C LEU A 30 0.34 -2.77 -8.84
N ARG A 31 -0.27 -1.79 -9.54
CA ARG A 31 -0.75 -1.97 -10.92
C ARG A 31 -0.32 -0.87 -11.88
N CYS A 32 -0.20 0.38 -11.43
CA CYS A 32 0.01 1.55 -12.28
C CYS A 32 1.29 1.47 -13.12
N PRO A 33 1.19 1.42 -14.47
CA PRO A 33 2.32 1.16 -15.35
C PRO A 33 3.39 2.26 -15.30
N ARG A 34 3.02 3.48 -14.87
CA ARG A 34 3.95 4.60 -14.66
C ARG A 34 5.06 4.26 -13.65
N TRP A 35 4.79 3.36 -12.72
CA TRP A 35 5.71 2.96 -11.66
C TRP A 35 6.29 1.57 -11.87
N ALA A 36 6.25 1.06 -13.11
CA ALA A 36 6.72 -0.28 -13.43
C ALA A 36 8.22 -0.50 -13.13
N GLU A 37 9.04 0.56 -13.15
CA GLU A 37 10.48 0.49 -12.88
C GLU A 37 10.79 0.34 -11.38
N ILE A 38 10.00 0.97 -10.51
CA ILE A 38 10.22 0.97 -9.05
C ILE A 38 9.57 -0.24 -8.39
N ARG A 39 8.46 -0.74 -8.95
CA ARG A 39 7.66 -1.84 -8.39
C ARG A 39 8.44 -3.14 -8.12
N PRO A 40 9.42 -3.57 -8.93
CA PRO A 40 10.23 -4.75 -8.63
C PRO A 40 10.95 -4.66 -7.29
N ALA A 41 11.56 -3.50 -6.99
CA ALA A 41 12.25 -3.27 -5.71
C ALA A 41 11.27 -3.33 -4.53
N MET A 42 10.08 -2.72 -4.68
CA MET A 42 9.03 -2.82 -3.66
C MET A 42 8.56 -4.26 -3.45
N LYS A 43 8.38 -5.02 -4.53
CA LYS A 43 7.94 -6.41 -4.47
C LYS A 43 8.97 -7.31 -3.79
N GLU A 44 10.25 -7.09 -4.07
CA GLU A 44 11.36 -7.79 -3.44
C GLU A 44 11.40 -7.50 -1.93
N ALA A 45 11.43 -6.23 -1.54
CA ALA A 45 11.43 -5.82 -0.14
C ALA A 45 10.16 -6.25 0.63
N ALA A 46 9.02 -6.37 -0.05
CA ALA A 46 7.78 -6.83 0.57
C ALA A 46 7.74 -8.35 0.77
N GLY A 47 8.37 -9.13 -0.11
CA GLY A 47 8.38 -10.60 -0.06
C GLY A 47 6.98 -11.19 0.14
N ARG A 48 6.78 -11.93 1.24
CA ARG A 48 5.48 -12.56 1.58
C ARG A 48 4.38 -11.57 1.94
N ARG A 49 4.71 -10.30 2.21
CA ARG A 49 3.77 -9.22 2.53
C ARG A 49 3.36 -8.43 1.28
N TRP A 50 3.76 -8.86 0.08
CA TRP A 50 3.31 -8.24 -1.17
C TRP A 50 1.77 -8.24 -1.26
N GLY A 51 1.20 -7.07 -1.60
CA GLY A 51 -0.25 -6.85 -1.61
C GLY A 51 -0.86 -6.50 -0.24
N ASP A 52 -0.08 -6.49 0.84
CA ASP A 52 -0.52 -5.94 2.12
C ASP A 52 -0.37 -4.42 2.16
N LEU A 53 -1.39 -3.69 1.72
CA LEU A 53 -1.33 -2.22 1.59
C LEU A 53 -0.89 -1.51 2.87
N SER A 54 -1.36 -1.94 4.04
CA SER A 54 -0.91 -1.35 5.31
C SER A 54 0.60 -1.47 5.47
N TYR A 55 1.16 -2.67 5.27
CA TYR A 55 2.59 -2.91 5.36
C TYR A 55 3.39 -2.15 4.31
N LEU A 56 2.91 -2.14 3.07
CA LEU A 56 3.54 -1.41 1.97
C LEU A 56 3.63 0.08 2.29
N LEU A 57 2.59 0.67 2.89
CA LEU A 57 2.59 2.06 3.33
C LEU A 57 3.40 2.33 4.61
N GLY A 58 4.08 1.31 5.15
CA GLY A 58 4.79 1.41 6.43
C GLY A 58 3.86 1.49 7.64
N GLY A 59 2.59 1.12 7.49
CA GLY A 59 1.59 1.08 8.56
C GLY A 59 1.43 -0.31 9.19
N TYR A 60 0.76 -0.32 10.34
CA TYR A 60 0.43 -1.55 11.06
C TYR A 60 -0.71 -2.32 10.39
N SER A 61 -0.55 -3.64 10.28
CA SER A 61 -1.52 -4.56 9.71
C SER A 61 -2.05 -5.52 10.78
N LYS A 62 -3.37 -5.55 10.95
CA LYS A 62 -4.08 -6.55 11.78
C LYS A 62 -4.22 -7.91 11.10
N LYS A 63 -3.63 -8.10 9.91
CA LYS A 63 -3.71 -9.37 9.20
C LYS A 63 -3.05 -10.48 9.98
N ARG A 64 -3.61 -11.68 9.87
CA ARG A 64 -3.04 -12.89 10.42
C ARG A 64 -2.31 -13.65 9.33
N GLU A 65 -1.12 -14.16 9.64
CA GLU A 65 -0.42 -15.07 8.76
C GLU A 65 -1.22 -16.36 8.59
N LEU A 66 -1.45 -16.79 7.36
CA LEU A 66 -2.24 -18.00 7.07
C LEU A 66 -1.64 -19.26 7.70
N ARG A 67 -0.30 -19.35 7.77
CA ARG A 67 0.40 -20.54 8.26
C ARG A 67 0.41 -20.65 9.79
N THR A 68 0.51 -19.52 10.49
CA THR A 68 0.74 -19.51 11.95
C THR A 68 -0.45 -18.96 12.74
N GLY A 69 -1.40 -18.28 12.08
CA GLY A 69 -2.52 -17.59 12.72
C GLY A 69 -2.14 -16.34 13.54
N LYS A 70 -0.83 -16.04 13.65
CA LYS A 70 -0.31 -14.90 14.40
C LYS A 70 -0.51 -13.61 13.62
N LEU A 71 -0.63 -12.49 14.35
CA LEU A 71 -0.64 -11.16 13.74
C LEU A 71 0.68 -10.96 12.99
N ALA A 72 0.58 -10.53 11.73
CA ALA A 72 1.74 -10.36 10.85
C ALA A 72 2.74 -9.32 11.39
N ASP A 73 2.23 -8.33 12.14
CA ASP A 73 3.03 -7.26 12.75
C ASP A 73 3.18 -7.41 14.28
N GLY A 74 2.68 -8.51 14.85
CA GLY A 74 2.73 -8.75 16.28
C GLY A 74 1.92 -7.75 17.12
N PRO A 75 2.22 -7.63 18.43
CA PRO A 75 1.59 -6.65 19.32
C PRO A 75 1.96 -5.22 18.93
N MET A 76 0.96 -4.33 18.92
CA MET A 76 1.13 -2.92 18.50
C MET A 76 2.15 -2.17 19.38
N GLU A 77 2.26 -2.54 20.65
CA GLU A 77 3.12 -1.90 21.64
C GLU A 77 4.61 -2.09 21.33
N LYS A 78 4.96 -3.11 20.54
CA LYS A 78 6.32 -3.43 20.13
C LYS A 78 6.53 -3.20 18.63
N TRP A 79 5.52 -2.69 17.94
CA TRP A 79 5.56 -2.54 16.50
C TRP A 79 6.38 -1.31 16.11
N ALA A 80 7.19 -1.48 15.07
CA ALA A 80 7.89 -0.40 14.39
C ALA A 80 7.73 -0.60 12.88
N PRO A 81 7.66 0.50 12.11
CA PRO A 81 7.56 0.41 10.66
C PRO A 81 8.84 -0.18 10.05
N ASN A 82 8.69 -0.89 8.93
CA ASN A 82 9.85 -1.27 8.13
C ASN A 82 10.36 -0.02 7.38
N LEU A 83 11.51 0.51 7.81
CA LEU A 83 12.09 1.74 7.23
C LEU A 83 12.50 1.58 5.76
N GLU A 84 12.90 0.38 5.33
CA GLU A 84 13.19 0.11 3.92
C GLU A 84 11.92 0.23 3.09
N MET A 85 10.81 -0.33 3.57
CA MET A 85 9.51 -0.25 2.91
C MET A 85 8.98 1.20 2.82
N VAL A 86 9.18 1.99 3.88
CA VAL A 86 8.83 3.41 3.88
C VAL A 86 9.64 4.17 2.82
N LYS A 87 10.96 3.96 2.76
CA LYS A 87 11.84 4.62 1.78
C LYS A 87 11.42 4.30 0.35
N ILE A 88 11.10 3.04 0.05
CA ILE A 88 10.63 2.64 -1.28
C ILE A 88 9.29 3.30 -1.61
N THR A 89 8.35 3.32 -0.65
CA THR A 89 7.01 3.89 -0.87
C THR A 89 7.03 5.38 -1.18
N ILE A 90 7.95 6.12 -0.57
CA ILE A 90 8.14 7.56 -0.86
C ILE A 90 8.52 7.78 -2.32
N GLN A 91 9.13 6.81 -3.01
CA GLN A 91 9.50 6.94 -4.42
C GLN A 91 8.30 6.90 -5.39
N PHE A 92 7.09 6.58 -4.90
CA PHE A 92 5.85 6.60 -5.69
C PHE A 92 5.10 7.95 -5.62
N LEU A 93 5.66 8.95 -4.92
CA LEU A 93 5.12 10.31 -4.79
C LEU A 93 5.86 11.25 -5.76
#